data_AF-A0A699IRI6-F1
#
_entry.id   AF-A0A699IRI6-F1
#
_cell.length_a   1.000
_cell.length_b   1.000
_cell.length_c   1.000
_cell.angle_alpha   90.00
_cell.angle_beta   90.00
_cell.angle_gamma   90.00
#
_symmetry.space_group_name_H-M   'P 1'
#
loop_
_entity.id
_entity.type
_entity.pdbx_description
1 polymer ?
#
loop_
_entity_poly.entity_id
_entity_poly.type
_entity_poly.pdbx_seq_one_letter_code
_entity_poly.pdbx_strand_id
1 'polypeptide(L)' 'MVDVKGMWEAIKSRFGGNDESKKMKKYLLKQQFEGFSVSTSEGLHKGYDRFQAILIQLEIHGAGVSYENANQKFLK' A
#
# COMPACT_ATOMS: atom_id res chain seq x y z
N MET A 1 -18.38 -29.81 -20.73
CA MET A 1 -18.01 -28.39 -20.87
C MET A 1 -17.52 -27.92 -19.52
N VAL A 2 -16.27 -27.49 -19.41
CA VAL A 2 -15.75 -26.93 -18.16
C VAL A 2 -16.45 -25.58 -17.92
N ASP A 3 -16.98 -25.38 -16.71
CA ASP A 3 -17.62 -24.11 -16.33
C ASP A 3 -16.55 -23.02 -16.17
N VAL A 4 -16.22 -22.38 -17.29
CA VAL A 4 -15.24 -21.29 -17.38
C VAL A 4 -15.63 -20.13 -16.45
N LYS A 5 -16.92 -19.90 -16.23
CA LYS A 5 -17.41 -18.84 -15.33
C LYS A 5 -17.09 -19.17 -13.88
N GLY A 6 -17.38 -20.39 -13.45
CA GLY A 6 -17.02 -20.88 -12.11
C GLY A 6 -15.51 -20.86 -11.86
N MET A 7 -14.69 -21.23 -12.84
CA MET A 7 -13.23 -21.15 -12.72
C MET A 7 -12.73 -19.71 -12.59
N TRP A 8 -13.28 -18.77 -13.34
CA TRP A 8 -12.92 -17.35 -13.26
C TRP A 8 -13.30 -16.73 -11.91
N GLU A 9 -14.48 -17.05 -11.38
CA GLU A 9 -14.88 -16.60 -10.04
C GLU A 9 -14.05 -17.24 -8.93
N ALA A 10 -13.68 -18.51 -9.05
CA ALA A 10 -12.76 -19.16 -8.12
C ALA A 10 -11.36 -18.52 -8.15
N ILE A 11 -10.86 -18.15 -9.34
CA ILE A 11 -9.60 -17.43 -9.49
C ILE A 11 -9.70 -16.02 -8.88
N LYS A 12 -10.78 -15.26 -9.10
CA LYS A 12 -10.97 -13.96 -8.44
C LYS A 12 -11.13 -14.06 -6.93
N SER A 13 -11.84 -15.07 -6.44
CA SER A 13 -11.99 -15.30 -5.00
C SER A 13 -10.64 -15.62 -4.35
N ARG A 14 -9.81 -16.43 -5.02
CA ARG A 14 -8.51 -16.87 -4.52
C ARG A 14 -7.38 -15.85 -4.72
N PHE A 15 -7.41 -15.09 -5.82
CA PHE A 15 -6.31 -14.21 -6.26
C PHE A 15 -6.71 -12.75 -6.49
N GLY A 16 -8.01 -12.44 -6.64
CA GLY A 16 -8.54 -11.08 -6.84
C GLY A 16 -8.72 -10.27 -5.55
N GLY A 17 -8.15 -10.74 -4.45
CA GLY A 17 -8.17 -10.09 -3.15
C GLY A 17 -9.52 -10.23 -2.46
N ASN A 18 -9.69 -11.29 -1.68
CA ASN A 18 -10.77 -11.35 -0.69
C ASN A 18 -10.65 -10.17 0.29
N ASP A 19 -11.75 -9.78 0.93
CA ASP A 19 -11.79 -8.57 1.77
C ASP A 19 -10.76 -8.59 2.90
N GLU A 20 -10.46 -9.77 3.44
CA GLU A 20 -9.44 -9.93 4.48
C GLU A 20 -8.03 -9.66 3.96
N SER A 21 -7.67 -10.12 2.77
CA SER A 21 -6.38 -9.81 2.14
C SER A 21 -6.24 -8.31 1.84
N LYS A 22 -7.33 -7.64 1.45
CA LYS A 22 -7.36 -6.18 1.23
C LYS A 22 -7.18 -5.42 2.55
N LYS A 23 -7.87 -5.84 3.62
CA LYS A 23 -7.69 -5.28 4.97
C LYS A 23 -6.25 -5.47 5.45
N MET A 24 -5.68 -6.66 5.28
CA MET A 24 -4.31 -6.97 5.67
C MET A 24 -3.30 -6.11 4.90
N LYS A 25 -3.48 -5.98 3.58
CA LYS A 25 -2.61 -5.11 2.76
C LYS A 25 -2.69 -3.64 3.20
N LYS A 26 -3.90 -3.13 3.45
CA LYS A 26 -4.12 -1.77 3.97
C LYS A 26 -3.48 -1.57 5.35
N TYR A 27 -3.56 -2.56 6.23
CA TYR A 27 -2.91 -2.53 7.54
C TYR A 27 -1.37 -2.46 7.39
N LEU A 28 -0.79 -3.32 6.56
CA LEU A 28 0.66 -3.34 6.32
C LEU A 28 1.18 -2.01 5.73
N LEU A 29 0.46 -1.43 4.76
CA LEU A 29 0.82 -0.13 4.18
C LEU A 29 0.79 1.00 5.23
N LYS A 30 -0.20 0.98 6.13
CA LYS A 30 -0.25 1.94 7.25
C LYS A 30 0.93 1.79 8.19
N GLN A 31 1.31 0.55 8.53
CA GLN A 31 2.49 0.30 9.36
C GLN A 31 3.79 0.77 8.69
N GLN A 32 3.92 0.58 7.37
CA GLN A 32 5.06 1.10 6.60
C GLN A 32 5.12 2.63 6.61
N PHE A 33 3.97 3.29 6.47
CA PHE A 33 3.89 4.76 6.57
C PHE A 33 4.20 5.26 7.98
N GLU A 34 3.64 4.61 9.01
CA GLU A 34 3.86 4.99 10.41
C GLU A 34 5.32 4.84 10.83
N GLY A 35 5.98 3.75 10.41
CA GLY A 35 7.39 3.47 10.66
C GLY A 35 8.37 4.05 9.64
N PHE A 36 7.90 4.90 8.71
CA PHE A 36 8.77 5.50 7.70
C PHE A 36 9.86 6.37 8.36
N SER A 37 11.09 6.20 7.91
CA SER A 37 12.24 7.01 8.25
C SER A 37 13.27 6.95 7.11
N VAL A 38 14.07 8.01 6.98
CA VAL A 38 15.16 8.10 6.00
C VAL A 38 16.49 8.03 6.75
N SER A 39 17.33 7.06 6.41
CA SER A 39 18.67 7.00 6.99
C SER A 39 19.61 7.99 6.32
N THR A 40 20.64 8.45 7.03
CA THR A 40 21.67 9.33 6.45
C THR A 40 22.37 8.69 5.24
N SER A 41 22.59 7.37 5.28
CA SER A 41 23.21 6.61 4.19
C SER A 41 22.31 6.40 2.97
N GLU A 42 20.99 6.47 3.15
CA GLU A 42 20.03 6.35 2.06
C GLU A 42 19.96 7.62 1.21
N GLY A 43 20.08 8.79 1.85
CA GLY A 43 19.99 10.08 1.21
C GLY A 43 18.54 10.51 0.90
N LEU A 44 18.34 11.82 0.86
CA LEU A 44 17.00 12.42 0.77
C LEU A 44 16.23 12.00 -0.49
N HIS A 45 16.90 11.94 -1.65
CA HIS A 45 16.25 11.60 -2.92
C HIS A 45 15.65 10.19 -2.89
N LYS A 46 16.44 9.20 -2.48
CA LYS A 46 15.97 7.81 -2.39
C LYS A 46 14.92 7.63 -1.29
N GLY A 47 15.07 8.33 -0.17
CA GLY A 47 14.06 8.39 0.88
C GLY A 47 12.73 8.93 0.37
N TYR A 48 12.77 10.02 -0.41
CA TYR A 48 11.59 10.64 -1.01
C TYR A 48 10.89 9.71 -2.02
N ASP A 49 11.63 9.02 -2.89
CA ASP A 49 11.06 8.07 -3.84
C ASP A 49 10.31 6.93 -3.13
N ARG A 50 10.90 6.39 -2.05
CA ARG A 50 10.23 5.38 -1.21
C ARG A 50 8.98 5.93 -0.53
N PHE A 51 9.05 7.16 -0.03
CA PHE A 51 7.91 7.80 0.61
C PHE A 51 6.75 7.97 -0.37
N GLN A 52 7.03 8.47 -1.59
CA GLN A 52 6.03 8.59 -2.65
C GLN A 52 5.42 7.23 -3.02
N ALA A 53 6.24 6.18 -3.11
CA ALA A 53 5.74 4.84 -3.39
C ALA A 53 4.73 4.35 -2.33
N ILE A 54 4.96 4.63 -1.04
CA ILE A 54 4.03 4.32 0.05
C ILE A 54 2.72 5.11 -0.11
N LEU A 55 2.81 6.42 -0.38
CA LEU A 55 1.63 7.28 -0.56
C LEU A 55 0.76 6.83 -1.74
N ILE A 56 1.38 6.52 -2.88
CA ILE A 56 0.66 6.03 -4.07
C ILE A 56 -0.04 4.70 -3.76
N GLN A 57 0.62 3.78 -3.05
CA GLN A 57 0.00 2.51 -2.67
C GLN A 57 -1.16 2.70 -1.69
N LEU A 58 -1.04 3.62 -0.73
CA LEU A 58 -2.11 3.95 0.19
C LEU A 58 -3.34 4.51 -0.56
N GLU A 59 -3.13 5.42 -1.50
CA GLU A 59 -4.21 5.99 -2.32
C GLU A 59 -4.95 4.92 -3.11
N ILE A 60 -4.22 4.05 -3.83
CA ILE A 60 -4.78 2.95 -4.64
C ILE A 60 -5.66 2.00 -3.78
N HIS A 61 -5.32 1.81 -2.50
CA HIS A 61 -6.04 0.90 -1.60
C HIS A 61 -7.06 1.63 -0.70
N GLY A 62 -7.45 2.86 -1.04
CA GLY A 62 -8.45 3.64 -0.30
C GLY A 62 -8.02 3.93 1.13
N ALA A 63 -6.72 4.12 1.34
CA ALA A 63 -6.06 4.38 2.61
C ALA A 63 -5.23 5.67 2.56
N GLY A 64 -5.52 6.55 1.60
CA GLY A 64 -4.84 7.83 1.40
C GLY A 64 -4.76 8.64 2.70
N VAL A 65 -3.69 9.44 2.78
CA VAL A 65 -3.42 10.32 3.92
C VAL A 65 -3.47 11.77 3.45
N SER A 66 -3.82 12.69 4.35
CA SER A 66 -3.79 14.12 4.01
C SER A 66 -2.37 14.58 3.72
N TYR A 67 -2.24 15.63 2.89
CA TYR A 67 -0.95 16.28 2.63
C TYR A 67 -0.26 16.74 3.91
N GLU A 68 -1.02 17.28 4.87
CA GLU A 68 -0.49 17.70 6.16
C GLU A 68 0.14 16.53 6.94
N ASN A 69 -0.56 15.40 7.04
CA ASN A 69 -0.05 14.22 7.74
C ASN A 69 1.17 13.62 7.00
N ALA A 70 1.14 13.59 5.67
CA ALA A 70 2.27 13.13 4.87
C ALA A 70 3.50 14.02 5.08
N ASN A 71 3.35 15.34 5.05
CA ASN A 71 4.43 16.29 5.26
C ASN A 71 5.01 16.16 6.68
N GLN A 72 4.15 16.07 7.70
CA GLN A 72 4.58 15.84 9.07
C GLN A 72 5.34 14.52 9.24
N LYS A 73 4.98 13.47 8.48
CA LYS A 73 5.68 12.18 8.53
C LYS A 73 7.05 12.24 7.84
N PHE A 74 7.15 12.91 6.70
CA PHE A 74 8.39 12.96 5.93
C PHE A 74 9.47 13.85 6.56
N LEU A 75 9.05 14.92 7.25
CA LEU A 75 9.96 15.89 7.85
C LEU A 75 10.41 15.53 9.28
N LYS A 76 9.93 14.40 9.83
CA LYS A 76 10.36 13.84 11.12
C LYS A 76 11.61 12.99 10.96
#